data_AF-A0A662BDY9-F1
#
_entry.id   AF-A0A662BDY9-F1
#
_cell.length_a   1.000
_cell.length_b   1.000
_cell.length_c   1.000
_cell.angle_alpha   90.00
_cell.angle_beta   90.00
_cell.angle_gamma   90.00
#
_symmetry.space_group_name_H-M   'P 1'
#
loop_
_entity.id
_entity.type
_entity.pdbx_description
1 polymer ?
#
loop_
_entity_poly.entity_id
_entity_poly.type
_entity_poly.pdbx_seq_one_letter_code
_entity_poly.pdbx_strand_id
1 'polypeptide(L)'
;MDLENISKHIIFIIFVSVFLNGYGQISPGDLSKSHSELEGLSNCTKCHELGKKVTNKKCLNCHDEINDLLRMNRGYHANSNVAKKDCISCHSDHHGSNFEMIRLDEDSFDHNLAGYTLEGKHEIIDCRKCHEPDNIE
;
A
#
# COMPACT_ATOMS: atom_id res chain seq x y z
N MET A 1 -37.43 -45.33 10.08
CA MET A 1 -36.68 -44.17 9.56
C MET A 1 -35.32 -44.70 9.16
N ASP A 2 -35.10 -44.89 7.86
CA ASP A 2 -33.98 -45.69 7.36
C ASP A 2 -32.64 -44.97 7.51
N LEU A 3 -31.59 -45.72 7.91
CA LEU A 3 -30.23 -45.20 8.12
C LEU A 3 -29.69 -44.40 6.92
N GLU A 4 -30.12 -44.78 5.72
CA GLU A 4 -29.75 -44.11 4.47
C GLU A 4 -30.25 -42.67 4.39
N ASN A 5 -31.44 -42.39 4.93
CA ASN A 5 -32.04 -41.06 4.93
C ASN A 5 -31.36 -40.16 5.97
N ILE A 6 -30.97 -40.73 7.11
CA ILE A 6 -30.20 -40.01 8.16
C ILE A 6 -28.82 -39.63 7.63
N SER A 7 -28.14 -40.53 6.91
CA SER A 7 -26.84 -40.25 6.29
C SER A 7 -26.92 -39.12 5.25
N LYS A 8 -27.95 -39.11 4.39
CA LYS A 8 -28.18 -38.05 3.40
C LYS A 8 -28.42 -36.68 4.05
N HIS A 9 -29.17 -36.64 5.15
CA HIS A 9 -29.41 -35.39 5.89
C HIS A 9 -28.15 -34.89 6.62
N ILE A 10 -27.35 -35.80 7.19
CA ILE A 10 -26.07 -35.43 7.82
C ILE A 10 -25.10 -34.87 6.78
N ILE A 11 -24.97 -35.50 5.61
CA ILE A 11 -24.13 -35.02 4.52
C ILE A 11 -24.61 -33.65 4.03
N PHE A 12 -25.93 -33.47 3.86
CA PHE A 12 -26.51 -32.19 3.47
C PHE A 12 -26.25 -31.08 4.50
N ILE A 13 -26.41 -31.38 5.80
CA ILE A 13 -26.14 -30.43 6.88
C ILE A 13 -24.66 -30.06 6.95
N ILE A 14 -23.74 -31.02 6.80
CA ILE A 14 -22.29 -30.74 6.75
C ILE A 14 -21.96 -29.85 5.55
N PHE A 15 -22.55 -30.13 4.38
CA PHE A 15 -22.31 -29.33 3.18
C PHE A 15 -22.83 -27.89 3.32
N VAL A 16 -24.02 -27.71 3.91
CA VAL A 16 -24.61 -26.39 4.21
C VAL A 16 -23.79 -25.63 5.26
N SER A 17 -23.28 -26.32 6.28
CA SER A 17 -22.46 -25.72 7.36
C SER A 17 -21.10 -25.24 6.86
N VAL A 18 -20.48 -25.97 5.93
CA VAL A 18 -19.22 -25.57 5.28
C VAL A 18 -19.44 -24.33 4.40
N PHE A 19 -20.58 -24.26 3.69
CA PHE A 19 -20.94 -23.07 2.89
C PHE A 19 -21.21 -21.82 3.74
N LEU A 20 -21.84 -21.95 4.91
CA LEU A 20 -22.16 -20.82 5.79
C LEU A 20 -20.94 -20.21 6.48
N ASN A 21 -19.87 -21.00 6.69
CA ASN A 21 -18.64 -20.54 7.35
C ASN A 21 -17.52 -20.17 6.35
N GLY A 22 -17.79 -20.27 5.05
CA GLY A 22 -16.81 -20.09 3.97
C GLY A 22 -16.57 -18.65 3.51
N TYR A 23 -17.13 -17.64 4.18
CA TYR A 23 -16.81 -16.24 3.88
C TYR A 23 -15.45 -15.87 4.50
N GLY A 24 -14.38 -16.43 3.94
CA GLY A 24 -13.06 -15.87 4.12
C GLY A 24 -13.09 -14.44 3.60
N GLN A 25 -12.77 -13.47 4.46
CA GLN A 25 -12.50 -12.08 4.10
C GLN A 25 -11.22 -12.05 3.24
N ILE A 26 -11.33 -12.44 1.96
CA ILE A 26 -10.19 -12.47 1.03
C ILE A 26 -9.82 -11.04 0.62
N SER A 27 -10.75 -10.09 0.71
CA SER A 27 -10.47 -8.68 0.39
C SER A 27 -10.03 -7.93 1.64
N PRO A 28 -8.76 -7.47 1.71
CA PRO A 28 -8.23 -6.71 2.85
C PRO A 28 -8.83 -5.31 3.00
N GLY A 29 -9.71 -4.89 2.10
CA GLY A 29 -10.28 -3.55 2.01
C GLY A 29 -9.87 -2.87 0.70
N ASP A 30 -10.59 -1.80 0.35
CA ASP A 30 -10.31 -1.02 -0.85
C ASP A 30 -8.90 -0.40 -0.75
N LEU A 31 -8.23 -0.34 -1.89
CA LEU A 31 -6.99 0.38 -2.11
C LEU A 31 -7.20 1.88 -1.96
N SER A 32 -6.08 2.58 -1.78
CA SER A 32 -6.01 4.02 -1.79
C SER A 32 -6.47 4.58 -3.14
N LYS A 33 -6.81 5.88 -3.17
CA LYS A 33 -7.18 6.55 -4.41
C LYS A 33 -6.10 6.45 -5.49
N SER A 34 -4.82 6.59 -5.12
CA SER A 34 -3.69 6.54 -6.05
C SER A 34 -3.50 5.18 -6.72
N HIS A 35 -3.96 4.10 -6.07
CA HIS A 35 -3.90 2.75 -6.63
C HIS A 35 -5.29 2.16 -6.96
N SER A 36 -6.32 3.00 -7.04
CA SER A 36 -7.69 2.55 -7.33
C SER A 36 -7.83 1.81 -8.67
N GLU A 37 -6.99 2.12 -9.66
CA GLU A 37 -6.98 1.40 -10.95
C GLU A 37 -6.42 -0.03 -10.85
N LEU A 38 -5.74 -0.36 -9.75
CA LEU A 38 -5.21 -1.69 -9.48
C LEU A 38 -6.20 -2.58 -8.72
N GLU A 39 -7.43 -2.12 -8.50
CA GLU A 39 -8.47 -2.92 -7.87
C GLU A 39 -8.78 -4.21 -8.63
N GLY A 40 -9.31 -5.19 -7.90
CA GLY A 40 -9.81 -6.45 -8.47
C GLY A 40 -8.87 -7.66 -8.33
N LEU A 41 -9.48 -8.84 -8.29
CA LEU A 41 -8.84 -10.11 -7.88
C LEU A 41 -7.65 -10.54 -8.75
N SER A 42 -7.59 -10.09 -10.00
CA SER A 42 -6.47 -10.42 -10.91
C SER A 42 -5.21 -9.58 -10.67
N ASN A 43 -5.32 -8.49 -9.91
CA ASN A 43 -4.25 -7.52 -9.71
C ASN A 43 -3.46 -7.72 -8.41
N CYS A 44 -3.90 -8.61 -7.52
CA CYS A 44 -3.27 -8.81 -6.20
C CYS A 44 -1.76 -9.09 -6.30
N THR A 45 -1.35 -9.87 -7.30
CA THR A 45 0.05 -10.25 -7.52
C THR A 45 0.92 -9.15 -8.13
N LYS A 46 0.34 -8.01 -8.51
CA LYS A 46 1.11 -6.83 -8.92
C LYS A 46 1.92 -6.29 -7.75
N CYS A 47 1.38 -6.35 -6.53
CA CYS A 47 2.06 -5.91 -5.31
C CYS A 47 2.49 -7.08 -4.41
N HIS A 48 1.70 -8.16 -4.33
CA HIS A 48 1.97 -9.29 -3.44
C HIS A 48 2.76 -10.41 -4.10
N GLU A 49 3.69 -11.00 -3.34
CA GLU A 49 4.18 -12.35 -3.60
C GLU A 49 3.22 -13.37 -2.94
N LEU A 50 2.88 -14.45 -3.64
CA LEU A 50 1.95 -15.45 -3.12
C LEU A 50 2.45 -16.03 -1.78
N GLY A 51 1.59 -15.98 -0.76
CA GLY A 51 1.90 -16.45 0.59
C GLY A 51 2.86 -15.56 1.38
N LYS A 52 3.17 -14.35 0.90
CA LYS A 52 4.07 -13.40 1.56
C LYS A 52 3.46 -11.99 1.63
N LYS A 53 4.08 -11.15 2.46
CA LYS A 53 3.84 -9.70 2.43
C LYS A 53 4.36 -9.08 1.14
N VAL A 54 3.90 -7.85 0.84
CA VAL A 54 4.47 -7.04 -0.24
C VAL A 54 5.95 -6.76 0.01
N THR A 55 6.69 -6.50 -1.06
CA THR A 55 8.12 -6.16 -1.01
C THR A 55 8.37 -4.81 -1.65
N ASN A 56 9.36 -4.05 -1.18
CA ASN A 56 9.72 -2.77 -1.78
C ASN A 56 10.01 -2.90 -3.27
N LYS A 57 10.61 -4.03 -3.69
CA LYS A 57 10.87 -4.31 -5.10
C LYS A 57 9.61 -4.24 -5.96
N LYS A 58 8.46 -4.73 -5.47
CA LYS A 58 7.21 -4.69 -6.21
C LYS A 58 6.70 -3.25 -6.40
N CYS A 59 6.86 -2.40 -5.39
CA CYS A 59 6.55 -0.96 -5.47
C CYS A 59 7.47 -0.27 -6.50
N LEU A 60 8.78 -0.51 -6.38
CA LEU A 60 9.83 0.09 -7.22
C LEU A 60 9.86 -0.44 -8.67
N ASN A 61 8.98 -1.37 -9.05
CA ASN A 61 8.81 -1.79 -10.45
C ASN A 61 7.90 -0.84 -11.25
N CYS A 62 7.13 0.01 -10.56
CA CYS A 62 6.27 1.02 -11.18
C CYS A 62 6.70 2.44 -10.76
N HIS A 63 7.15 2.62 -9.52
CA HIS A 63 7.75 3.87 -9.03
C HIS A 63 9.22 3.97 -9.46
N ASP A 64 9.44 4.07 -10.77
CA ASP A 64 10.75 4.00 -11.39
C ASP A 64 11.62 5.23 -11.05
N GLU A 65 11.01 6.41 -10.91
CA GLU A 65 11.65 7.65 -10.48
C GLU A 65 12.23 7.51 -9.07
N ILE A 66 11.46 6.97 -8.13
CA ILE A 66 11.92 6.69 -6.77
C ILE A 66 13.04 5.65 -6.79
N ASN A 67 12.91 4.60 -7.61
CA ASN A 67 13.95 3.58 -7.77
C ASN A 67 15.27 4.19 -8.31
N ASP A 68 15.19 5.07 -9.31
CA ASP A 68 16.33 5.81 -9.84
C ASP A 68 16.99 6.69 -8.78
N LEU A 69 16.21 7.45 -8.01
CA LEU A 69 16.70 8.29 -6.92
C LEU A 69 17.39 7.48 -5.83
N LEU A 70 16.83 6.33 -5.44
CA LEU A 70 17.46 5.41 -4.49
C LEU A 70 18.82 4.90 -5.00
N ARG A 71 18.93 4.51 -6.28
CA ARG A 71 20.21 4.07 -6.85
C ARG A 71 21.25 5.19 -6.92
N MET A 72 20.81 6.42 -7.15
CA MET A 72 21.68 7.61 -7.17
C MET A 72 22.00 8.14 -5.78
N ASN A 73 21.41 7.57 -4.72
CA ASN A 73 21.49 8.07 -3.36
C ASN A 73 21.05 9.56 -3.25
N ARG A 74 19.89 9.88 -3.84
CA ARG A 74 19.32 11.24 -3.88
C ARG A 74 17.87 11.26 -3.40
N GLY A 75 17.43 12.42 -2.91
CA GLY A 75 16.06 12.63 -2.44
C GLY A 75 15.79 12.03 -1.05
N TYR A 76 14.59 12.30 -0.53
CA TYR A 76 14.22 11.91 0.83
C TYR A 76 14.19 10.39 1.03
N HIS A 77 13.70 9.64 0.05
CA HIS A 77 13.65 8.18 0.13
C HIS A 77 15.04 7.52 0.21
N ALA A 78 16.09 8.16 -0.30
CA ALA A 78 17.46 7.67 -0.18
C ALA A 78 18.11 7.98 1.18
N ASN A 79 17.48 8.81 2.01
CA ASN A 79 17.96 9.08 3.36
C ASN A 79 18.09 7.77 4.15
N SER A 80 19.16 7.61 4.94
CA SER A 80 19.45 6.36 5.65
C SER A 80 18.37 5.94 6.65
N ASN A 81 17.58 6.90 7.15
CA ASN A 81 16.44 6.66 8.05
C ASN A 81 15.19 6.15 7.33
N VAL A 82 15.13 6.30 5.99
CA VAL A 82 13.98 5.96 5.15
C VAL A 82 14.31 4.76 4.26
N ALA A 83 15.47 4.77 3.59
CA ALA A 83 15.88 3.78 2.58
C ALA A 83 15.84 2.31 3.05
N LYS A 84 15.94 2.09 4.37
CA LYS A 84 15.93 0.74 4.98
C LYS A 84 14.54 0.28 5.43
N LYS A 85 13.52 1.13 5.34
CA LYS A 85 12.16 0.80 5.76
C LYS A 85 11.39 0.13 4.62
N ASP A 86 10.39 -0.67 4.98
CA ASP A 86 9.42 -1.16 4.02
C ASP A 86 8.54 0.03 3.55
N CYS A 87 8.25 0.15 2.25
CA CYS A 87 7.43 1.25 1.70
C CYS A 87 6.09 1.37 2.45
N ILE A 88 5.45 0.23 2.71
CA ILE A 88 4.17 0.15 3.42
C ILE A 88 4.20 0.59 4.88
N SER A 89 5.38 0.78 5.48
CA SER A 89 5.50 1.31 6.83
C SER A 89 5.03 2.77 6.92
N CYS A 90 5.12 3.49 5.79
CA CYS A 90 4.63 4.85 5.63
C CYS A 90 3.52 4.95 4.59
N HIS A 91 3.42 4.01 3.63
CA HIS A 91 2.47 4.06 2.52
C HIS A 91 1.45 2.90 2.58
N SER A 92 0.44 3.01 3.43
CA SER A 92 -0.55 1.93 3.59
C SER A 92 -1.74 2.04 2.63
N ASP A 93 -2.07 0.96 1.92
CA ASP A 93 -3.01 1.00 0.81
C ASP A 93 -4.44 0.52 1.11
N HIS A 94 -4.60 -0.54 1.91
CA HIS A 94 -5.89 -1.22 2.12
C HIS A 94 -6.81 -0.56 3.16
N HIS A 95 -6.76 0.75 3.29
CA HIS A 95 -7.54 1.49 4.30
C HIS A 95 -8.66 2.34 3.68
N GLY A 96 -8.94 2.12 2.39
CA GLY A 96 -9.97 2.83 1.65
C GLY A 96 -9.42 4.00 0.84
N SER A 97 -10.16 4.38 -0.20
CA SER A 97 -9.77 5.41 -1.15
C SER A 97 -9.54 6.80 -0.52
N ASN A 98 -10.23 7.12 0.57
CA ASN A 98 -10.07 8.39 1.28
C ASN A 98 -9.04 8.35 2.42
N PHE A 99 -8.33 7.22 2.59
CA PHE A 99 -7.30 7.12 3.59
C PHE A 99 -6.06 7.92 3.17
N GLU A 100 -5.56 8.73 4.10
CA GLU A 100 -4.30 9.42 3.94
C GLU A 100 -3.15 8.41 4.09
N MET A 101 -2.60 8.01 2.94
CA MET A 101 -1.62 6.95 2.87
C MET A 101 -0.35 7.25 3.67
N ILE A 102 0.09 8.52 3.69
CA ILE A 102 1.34 9.01 4.28
C ILE A 102 1.00 10.04 5.35
N ARG A 103 1.70 10.02 6.48
CA ARG A 103 1.61 11.08 7.49
C ARG A 103 2.98 11.72 7.64
N LEU A 104 3.15 12.88 7.02
CA LEU A 104 4.34 13.71 7.16
C LEU A 104 3.96 14.94 7.99
N ASP A 105 4.76 15.26 9.00
CA ASP A 105 4.62 16.55 9.69
C ASP A 105 5.24 17.64 8.82
N GLU A 106 4.38 18.37 8.12
CA GLU A 106 4.79 19.39 7.15
C GLU A 106 5.40 20.61 7.85
N ASP A 107 4.97 20.92 9.08
CA ASP A 107 5.45 22.07 9.84
C ASP A 107 6.89 21.87 10.36
N SER A 108 7.30 20.62 10.55
CA SER A 108 8.63 20.26 11.08
C SER A 108 9.54 19.55 10.07
N PHE A 109 9.12 19.45 8.80
CA PHE A 109 9.90 18.74 7.78
C PHE A 109 11.22 19.45 7.44
N ASP A 110 12.34 18.78 7.73
CA ASP A 110 13.68 19.26 7.37
C ASP A 110 14.06 18.85 5.93
N HIS A 111 14.05 19.81 5.01
CA HIS A 111 14.38 19.59 3.60
C HIS A 111 15.85 19.16 3.38
N ASN A 112 16.75 19.37 4.35
CA ASN A 112 18.10 18.82 4.27
C ASN A 112 18.11 17.29 4.24
N LEU A 113 17.08 16.64 4.80
CA LEU A 113 16.92 15.19 4.74
C LEU A 113 16.71 14.70 3.30
N ALA A 114 16.18 15.55 2.42
CA ALA A 114 16.01 15.30 0.99
C ALA A 114 17.21 15.76 0.14
N GLY A 115 18.21 16.39 0.76
CA GLY A 115 19.36 16.97 0.06
C GLY A 115 19.06 18.27 -0.67
N TYR A 116 17.98 18.97 -0.31
CA TYR A 116 17.58 20.24 -0.91
C TYR A 116 17.39 21.32 0.16
N THR A 117 18.43 22.11 0.43
CA THR A 117 18.34 23.19 1.41
C THR A 117 17.49 24.34 0.86
N LEU A 118 16.43 24.72 1.58
CA LEU A 118 15.66 25.92 1.26
C LEU A 118 16.45 27.15 1.70
N GLU A 119 16.51 28.16 0.84
CA GLU A 119 17.26 29.39 1.11
C GLU A 119 16.39 30.63 0.87
N GLY A 120 16.53 31.60 1.77
CA GLY A 120 15.95 32.93 1.62
C GLY A 120 14.41 32.87 1.58
N LYS A 121 13.80 33.41 0.52
CA LYS A 121 12.34 33.44 0.42
C LYS A 121 11.70 32.06 0.30
N HIS A 122 12.44 31.02 -0.07
CA HIS A 122 11.91 29.67 -0.20
C HIS A 122 11.64 29.00 1.16
N GLU A 123 12.18 29.52 2.26
CA GLU A 123 11.95 28.98 3.61
C GLU A 123 10.52 29.22 4.11
N ILE A 124 9.80 30.19 3.52
CA ILE A 124 8.49 30.65 4.00
C ILE A 124 7.37 30.49 2.98
N ILE A 125 7.62 29.77 1.88
CA ILE A 125 6.56 29.48 0.91
C ILE A 125 5.81 28.21 1.29
N ASP A 126 4.53 28.19 0.94
CA ASP A 126 3.69 27.00 1.05
C ASP A 126 4.27 25.83 0.23
N CYS A 127 4.36 24.63 0.82
CA CYS A 127 5.02 23.50 0.18
C CYS A 127 4.34 23.08 -1.14
N ARG A 128 3.02 23.33 -1.29
CA ARG A 128 2.24 22.99 -2.50
C ARG A 128 2.62 23.86 -3.69
N LYS A 129 3.38 24.93 -3.50
CA LYS A 129 3.94 25.70 -4.62
C LYS A 129 4.99 24.94 -5.43
N CYS A 130 5.54 23.85 -4.89
CA CYS A 130 6.48 22.97 -5.57
C CYS A 130 5.99 21.50 -5.58
N HIS A 131 5.46 21.03 -4.45
CA HIS A 131 4.91 19.69 -4.27
C HIS A 131 3.47 19.62 -4.77
N GLU A 132 3.31 19.74 -6.09
CA GLU A 132 2.04 19.49 -6.79
C GLU A 132 1.83 17.99 -6.96
N PRO A 133 0.57 17.50 -7.06
CA PRO A 133 0.28 16.07 -7.17
C PRO A 133 1.02 15.35 -8.30
N ASP A 134 1.26 16.03 -9.42
CA ASP A 134 1.97 15.45 -10.58
C ASP A 134 3.49 15.31 -10.36
N ASN A 135 4.03 15.92 -9.30
CA ASN A 135 5.46 15.93 -8.97
C ASN A 135 5.77 15.10 -7.70
N ILE A 136 4.79 14.37 -7.16
CA ILE A 136 4.93 13.57 -5.95
C ILE A 136 4.50 12.14 -6.24
N GLU A 137 5.41 11.20 -5.95
CA GLU A 137 5.15 9.77 -5.93
C GLU A 137 5.40 9.17 -4.54
#